data_AF-A0A7C5U8K9-F1
#
_entry.id   AF-A0A7C5U8K9-F1
#
_cell.length_a   1.000
_cell.length_b   1.000
_cell.length_c   1.000
_cell.angle_alpha   90.00
_cell.angle_beta   90.00
_cell.angle_gamma   90.00
#
_symmetry.space_group_name_H-M   'P 1'
#
loop_
_entity.id
_entity.type
_entity.pdbx_description
1 polymer ?
#
loop_
_entity_poly.entity_id
_entity_poly.type
_entity_poly.pdbx_seq_one_letter_code
_entity_poly.pdbx_strand_id
1 'polypeptide(L)' 'MRALKCGVLEPRISIKYYSGKDEVTTRVVQPEDVGLFRFGKQNFLAVKGYCYLRNEERTFRIDRILEIEIVE' A
#
# COMPACT_ATOMS: atom_id res chain seq x y z
N MET A 1 -21.70 -1.97 15.55
CA MET A 1 -20.55 -2.78 15.09
C MET A 1 -19.35 -1.85 15.00
N ARG A 2 -18.40 -1.99 15.93
CA ARG A 2 -17.21 -1.15 16.01
C ARG A 2 -16.18 -1.77 15.07
N ALA A 3 -15.99 -1.19 13.88
CA ALA A 3 -14.86 -1.58 13.05
C ALA A 3 -13.59 -1.29 13.86
N LEU A 4 -12.81 -2.34 14.13
CA LEU A 4 -11.48 -2.20 14.68
C LEU A 4 -10.72 -1.30 13.71
N LYS A 5 -10.47 -0.03 14.09
CA LYS A 5 -9.39 0.72 13.47
C LYS A 5 -8.14 -0.08 13.79
N CYS A 6 -7.64 -0.82 12.79
CA CYS A 6 -6.25 -1.25 12.83
C CYS A 6 -5.45 0.05 12.99
N GLY A 7 -4.74 0.20 14.11
CA GLY A 7 -3.96 1.40 14.40
C GLY A 7 -3.00 1.69 13.25
N VAL A 8 -2.55 2.95 13.14
CA VAL A 8 -1.47 3.32 12.23
C VAL A 8 -0.40 2.23 12.27
N LEU A 9 -0.16 1.59 11.13
CA LEU A 9 0.81 0.50 11.01
C LEU A 9 2.19 1.12 10.98
N GLU A 10 2.70 1.53 12.13
CA GLU A 10 4.15 1.68 12.33
C GLU A 10 4.74 0.26 12.25
N PRO A 11 5.80 -0.01 11.45
CA PRO A 11 6.76 0.92 10.84
C PRO A 11 6.49 1.27 9.35
N ARG A 12 7.25 2.27 8.83
CA ARG A 12 7.32 2.56 7.38
C ARG A 12 7.79 1.32 6.62
N ILE A 13 7.31 1.17 5.39
CA ILE A 13 7.69 0.06 4.52
C ILE A 13 8.29 0.57 3.22
N SER A 14 9.33 -0.09 2.73
CA SER A 14 9.84 0.05 1.37
C SER A 14 9.21 -1.06 0.54
N ILE A 15 8.50 -0.71 -0.52
CA ILE A 15 7.88 -1.66 -1.44
C ILE A 15 8.49 -1.54 -2.83
N LYS A 16 8.78 -2.69 -3.44
CA LYS A 16 9.08 -2.77 -4.87
C LYS A 16 7.78 -3.06 -5.62
N TYR A 17 7.29 -2.08 -6.38
CA TYR A 17 5.93 -2.08 -6.92
C TYR A 17 5.91 -2.06 -8.45
N TYR A 18 5.17 -2.99 -9.06
CA TYR A 18 4.94 -3.05 -10.50
C TYR A 18 3.78 -2.13 -10.92
N SER A 19 4.09 -1.09 -11.70
CA SER A 19 3.12 -0.04 -12.03
C SER A 19 2.21 -0.33 -13.23
N GLY A 20 2.43 -1.44 -13.95
CA GLY A 20 1.61 -1.83 -15.11
C GLY A 20 2.08 -1.29 -16.46
N LYS A 21 3.23 -0.60 -16.53
CA LYS A 21 3.91 -0.20 -17.77
C LYS A 21 5.33 -0.81 -17.88
N ASP A 22 5.51 -2.01 -17.35
CA ASP A 22 6.82 -2.65 -17.13
C ASP A 22 7.82 -1.89 -16.25
N GLU A 23 7.43 -0.74 -15.70
CA GLU A 23 8.23 -0.04 -14.69
C GLU A 23 7.98 -0.60 -13.29
N VAL A 24 9.06 -1.12 -12.71
CA VAL A 24 9.18 -1.45 -11.30
C VAL A 24 9.73 -0.22 -10.57
N THR A 25 9.04 0.22 -9.52
CA THR A 25 9.45 1.38 -8.71
C THR A 25 9.59 0.99 -7.26
N THR A 26 10.63 1.46 -6.59
CA THR A 26 10.76 1.37 -5.13
C THR A 26 10.08 2.56 -4.48
N ARG A 27 9.25 2.33 -3.46
CA ARG A 27 8.49 3.37 -2.77
C ARG A 27 8.53 3.16 -1.27
N VAL A 28 8.84 4.23 -0.53
CA VAL A 28 8.61 4.27 0.91
C VAL A 28 7.17 4.69 1.15
N VAL A 29 6.45 3.91 1.96
CA VAL A 29 5.05 4.09 2.27
C VAL A 29 4.85 3.98 3.79
N GLN A 30 4.09 4.90 4.37
CA GLN A 30 3.56 4.75 5.73
C GLN A 30 2.18 4.08 5.61
N PRO A 31 2.02 2.81 5.99
CA PRO A 31 0.75 2.13 5.87
C PRO A 31 -0.26 2.65 6.90
N GLU A 32 -1.48 2.90 6.43
CA GLU A 32 -2.61 3.34 7.26
C GLU A 32 -3.65 2.24 7.43
N ASP A 33 -3.89 1.46 6.35
CA ASP A 33 -4.89 0.41 6.34
C ASP A 33 -4.52 -0.70 5.35
N VAL A 34 -4.91 -1.92 5.67
CA VAL A 34 -4.69 -3.10 4.82
C VAL A 34 -5.98 -3.91 4.80
N GLY A 35 -6.48 -4.20 3.60
CA GLY A 35 -7.73 -4.92 3.49
C GLY A 35 -8.24 -5.02 2.07
N LEU A 36 -9.54 -5.31 1.96
CA LEU A 36 -10.25 -5.38 0.69
C LEU A 36 -10.71 -3.98 0.28
N PHE A 37 -10.22 -3.54 -0.88
CA PHE A 37 -10.62 -2.31 -1.54
C PHE A 37 -11.40 -2.64 -2.81
N ARG A 38 -12.16 -1.66 -3.32
CA ARG A 38 -13.02 -1.84 -4.49
C ARG A 38 -12.68 -0.82 -5.57
N PHE A 39 -12.52 -1.31 -6.80
CA PHE A 39 -12.38 -0.48 -8.01
C PHE A 39 -13.42 -0.95 -9.03
N GLY A 40 -14.41 -0.11 -9.30
CA GLY A 40 -15.58 -0.50 -10.10
C GLY A 40 -16.35 -1.65 -9.47
N LYS A 41 -16.41 -2.80 -10.16
CA LYS A 41 -17.11 -4.02 -9.69
C LYS A 41 -16.16 -5.07 -9.10
N GLN A 42 -14.86 -4.80 -9.01
CA GLN A 42 -13.86 -5.76 -8.58
C GLN A 42 -13.30 -5.39 -7.21
N ASN A 43 -13.25 -6.36 -6.30
CA ASN A 43 -12.55 -6.26 -5.03
C ASN A 43 -11.11 -6.74 -5.19
N PHE A 44 -10.18 -6.12 -4.49
CA PHE A 44 -8.78 -6.51 -4.46
C PHE A 44 -8.17 -6.21 -3.10
N LEU A 45 -7.18 -7.01 -2.70
CA LEU A 45 -6.41 -6.72 -1.48
C LEU A 45 -5.39 -5.62 -1.76
N ALA A 46 -5.32 -4.64 -0.86
CA ALA A 46 -4.41 -3.53 -1.00
C ALA A 46 -3.93 -3.01 0.35
N VAL A 47 -2.83 -2.27 0.29
CA VAL A 47 -2.33 -1.40 1.36
C VAL A 47 -2.66 0.04 0.98
N LYS A 48 -3.42 0.75 1.82
CA LYS A 48 -3.58 2.19 1.74
C LYS A 48 -2.55 2.84 2.66
N GLY A 49 -1.89 3.89 2.18
CA GLY A 49 -0.93 4.63 3.00
C GLY A 49 -0.35 5.85 2.30
N TYR A 50 0.44 6.61 3.06
CA TYR A 50 1.10 7.82 2.58
C TYR A 50 2.36 7.46 1.78
N CYS A 51 2.43 7.86 0.51
CA CYS A 51 3.56 7.58 -0.37
C CYS A 51 4.53 8.76 -0.38
N TYR A 52 5.71 8.60 0.23
CA TYR A 52 6.69 9.69 0.33
C TYR A 52 7.25 10.16 -1.01
N LEU A 53 7.33 9.27 -2.01
CA LEU A 53 7.74 9.65 -3.37
C LEU A 53 6.79 10.64 -4.05
N ARG A 54 5.49 10.57 -3.73
CA ARG A 54 4.44 11.40 -4.35
C ARG A 54 3.87 12.46 -3.40
N ASN A 55 4.25 12.40 -2.13
CA ASN A 55 3.79 13.30 -1.07
C ASN A 55 2.26 13.33 -0.91
N GLU A 56 1.61 12.16 -1.08
CA GLU A 56 0.15 12.01 -1.03
C GLU A 56 -0.26 10.58 -0.63
N GLU A 57 -1.54 10.39 -0.25
CA GLU A 57 -2.12 9.07 0.01
C GLU A 57 -2.30 8.26 -1.28
N ARG A 58 -1.93 6.98 -1.24
CA ARG A 58 -2.02 6.05 -2.36
C ARG A 58 -2.49 4.68 -1.88
N THR A 59 -3.15 3.94 -2.77
CA THR A 59 -3.54 2.54 -2.55
C THR A 59 -2.72 1.63 -3.45
N PHE A 60 -1.94 0.73 -2.84
CA PHE A 60 -1.06 -0.21 -3.52
C PHE A 60 -1.67 -1.60 -3.45
N ARG A 61 -2.03 -2.16 -4.61
CA ARG A 61 -2.54 -3.53 -4.67
C ARG A 61 -1.46 -4.52 -4.26
N ILE A 62 -1.79 -5.47 -3.37
CA ILE A 62 -0.84 -6.46 -2.84
C ILE A 62 -0.28 -7.35 -3.96
N ASP A 63 -1.10 -7.71 -4.94
CA ASP A 63 -0.69 -8.54 -6.09
C ASP A 63 0.39 -7.92 -6.97
N ARG A 64 0.70 -6.62 -6.79
CA ARG A 64 1.72 -5.90 -7.55
C ARG A 64 2.94 -5.50 -6.71
N ILE A 65 2.97 -5.89 -5.43
CA ILE A 65 4.14 -5.72 -4.55
C ILE A 65 5.03 -6.95 -4.73
N LEU A 66 6.22 -6.75 -5.28
CA LEU A 66 7.19 -7.80 -5.55
C LEU A 66 8.02 -8.12 -4.31
N GLU A 67 8.40 -7.08 -3.56
CA GLU A 67 9.22 -7.16 -2.35
C GLU A 67 8.72 -6.10 -1.35
N ILE A 68 8.84 -6.42 -0.06
CA ILE A 68 8.52 -5.51 1.05
C ILE A 68 9.62 -5.61 2.12
N GLU A 69 10.08 -4.46 2.58
CA GLU A 69 11.05 -4.34 3.66
C GLU A 69 10.54 -3.33 4.68
N ILE A 70 10.82 -3.58 5.96
CA ILE A 70 10.59 -2.61 7.04
C ILE A 70 11.71 -1.56 6.97
N VAL A 71 11.34 -0.28 7.07
CA VAL A 71 12.29 0.83 7.14
C VAL A 71 12.24 1.42 8.54
N GLU A 72 13.38 1.39 9.24
CA GLU A 72 13.58 2.10 10.51
C GLU A 72 13.59 3.64 10.31
#